data_AF-A0A0R1XKR1-F1
#
_entry.id   AF-A0A0R1XKR1-F1
#
_cell.length_a   1.000
_cell.length_b   1.000
_cell.length_c   1.000
_cell.angle_alpha   90.00
_cell.angle_beta   90.00
_cell.angle_gamma   90.00
#
_symmetry.space_group_name_H-M   'P 1'
#
loop_
_entity.id
_entity.type
_entity.pdbx_description
1 polymer ?
#
loop_
_entity_poly.entity_id
_entity_poly.type
_entity_poly.pdbx_seq_one_letter_code
_entity_poly.pdbx_strand_id
1 'polypeptide(L)' 'MSSHNKKQNIPLALEEIPDTPNTWRLKTDHDVLGMITQEDDHYLARSGETPVGGKFHTADDAVEALIAEYNLHRHNG' A
#
# COMPACT_ATOMS: atom_id res chain seq x y z
N MET A 1 -22.24 20.14 -3.00
CA MET A 1 -21.93 19.16 -4.06
C MET A 1 -21.13 18.05 -3.41
N SER A 2 -21.77 16.92 -3.15
CA SER A 2 -21.19 15.80 -2.39
C SER A 2 -20.25 15.03 -3.30
N SER A 3 -18.94 15.20 -3.09
CA SER A 3 -17.90 14.40 -3.73
C SER A 3 -18.10 12.94 -3.31
N HIS A 4 -18.82 12.18 -4.14
CA HIS A 4 -18.83 10.73 -4.08
C HIS A 4 -17.41 10.27 -4.37
N ASN A 5 -16.63 10.11 -3.31
CA ASN A 5 -15.35 9.44 -3.35
C ASN A 5 -15.67 7.99 -3.76
N LYS A 6 -15.68 7.72 -5.06
CA LYS A 6 -15.74 6.37 -5.60
C LYS A 6 -14.54 5.67 -4.99
N LYS A 7 -14.76 4.89 -3.92
CA LYS A 7 -13.84 3.84 -3.50
C LYS A 7 -13.64 3.01 -4.77
N GLN A 8 -12.55 3.26 -5.48
CA GLN A 8 -12.18 2.43 -6.60
C GLN A 8 -11.99 1.05 -5.98
N ASN A 9 -12.88 0.11 -6.32
CA ASN A 9 -12.70 -1.31 -6.03
C ASN A 9 -11.59 -1.79 -6.97
N ILE A 10 -10.36 -1.32 -6.73
CA ILE A 10 -9.20 -1.87 -7.38
C ILE A 10 -8.99 -3.22 -6.69
N PRO A 11 -9.05 -4.35 -7.40
CA PRO A 11 -8.70 -5.64 -6.81
C PRO A 11 -7.24 -5.55 -6.35
N LEU A 12 -7.05 -5.68 -5.03
CA LEU A 12 -5.75 -5.63 -4.39
C LEU A 12 -5.39 -7.04 -3.96
N ALA A 13 -4.16 -7.43 -4.29
CA ALA A 13 -3.55 -8.66 -3.82
C ALA A 13 -2.35 -8.30 -2.94
N LEU A 14 -2.33 -8.87 -1.74
CA LEU A 14 -1.20 -8.82 -0.84
C LEU A 14 -0.49 -10.18 -0.91
N GLU A 15 0.71 -10.20 -1.50
CA GLU A 15 1.47 -11.43 -1.72
C GLU A 15 2.72 -11.46 -0.84
N GLU A 16 2.94 -12.54 -0.11
CA GLU A 16 4.20 -12.78 0.60
C GLU A 16 5.36 -12.91 -0.40
N ILE A 17 6.48 -12.27 -0.09
CA ILE A 17 7.71 -12.41 -0.87
C ILE A 17 8.52 -13.57 -0.26
N PRO A 18 8.72 -14.70 -0.97
CA PRO A 18 9.34 -15.90 -0.40
C PRO A 18 10.75 -15.65 0.18
N ASP A 19 11.52 -14.76 -0.45
CA ASP A 19 12.90 -14.47 -0.08
C ASP A 19 13.04 -13.44 1.05
N THR A 20 11.97 -12.74 1.41
CA THR A 20 11.98 -11.71 2.47
C THR A 20 10.85 -11.97 3.45
N PRO A 21 11.10 -12.69 4.56
CA PRO A 21 10.07 -12.93 5.55
C PRO A 21 9.55 -11.61 6.11
N ASN A 22 8.29 -11.61 6.56
CA ASN A 22 7.61 -10.42 7.08
C ASN A 22 7.51 -9.27 6.07
N THR A 23 7.65 -9.56 4.78
CA THR A 23 7.45 -8.57 3.71
C THR A 23 6.43 -9.08 2.71
N TRP A 24 5.44 -8.24 2.46
CA TRP A 24 4.37 -8.47 1.50
C TRP A 24 4.45 -7.43 0.39
N ARG A 25 4.13 -7.84 -0.82
CA ARG A 25 3.98 -6.98 -1.98
C ARG A 25 2.50 -6.68 -2.17
N LEU A 26 2.16 -5.39 -2.12
CA LEU A 26 0.84 -4.93 -2.47
C LEU A 26 0.81 -4.62 -3.97
N LYS A 27 -0.04 -5.34 -4.69
CA LYS A 27 -0.22 -5.15 -6.13
C LYS A 27 -1.69 -5.14 -6.51
N THR A 28 -1.94 -4.58 -7.67
CA THR A 28 -3.19 -4.69 -8.41
C THR A 28 -2.98 -5.66 -9.57
N ASP A 29 -4.04 -5.96 -10.31
CA ASP A 29 -3.94 -6.78 -11.53
C ASP A 29 -3.01 -6.16 -12.59
N HIS A 30 -2.79 -4.85 -12.55
CA HIS A 30 -2.07 -4.11 -13.59
C HIS A 30 -0.73 -3.52 -13.13
N ASP A 31 -0.52 -3.35 -11.82
CA ASP A 31 0.60 -2.58 -11.31
C ASP A 31 0.95 -2.94 -9.85
N VAL A 32 2.19 -2.70 -9.44
CA VAL A 32 2.64 -2.87 -8.05
C VAL A 32 2.52 -1.53 -7.33
N LEU A 33 1.74 -1.49 -6.24
CA LEU A 33 1.56 -0.28 -5.44
C LEU A 33 2.73 -0.07 -4.48
N GLY A 34 3.27 -1.16 -3.95
CA GLY A 34 4.37 -1.09 -3.00
C GLY A 34 4.63 -2.37 -2.24
N MET A 35 5.40 -2.23 -1.17
CA MET A 35 5.76 -3.27 -0.23
C MET A 35 5.37 -2.86 1.18
N ILE A 36 4.96 -3.83 1.98
CA ILE A 36 4.68 -3.71 3.39
C ILE A 36 5.64 -4.63 4.11
N THR A 37 6.41 -4.10 5.05
CA THR A 37 7.32 -4.90 5.88
C THR A 37 6.89 -4.77 7.33
N GLN A 38 6.70 -5.90 8.00
CA GLN A 38 6.49 -5.94 9.45
C GLN A 38 7.86 -5.90 10.15
N GLU A 39 8.03 -4.90 11.00
CA GLU A 39 9.17 -4.73 11.89
C GLU A 39 8.66 -4.76 13.33
N ASP A 40 9.02 -5.79 14.10
CA ASP A 40 8.61 -5.98 15.49
C ASP A 40 7.09 -5.84 15.71
N ASP A 41 6.66 -4.70 16.24
CA ASP A 41 5.29 -4.35 16.62
C ASP A 41 4.58 -3.42 15.62
N HIS A 42 5.22 -3.10 14.50
CA HIS A 42 4.71 -2.17 13.51
C HIS A 42 4.94 -2.63 12.08
N TYR A 43 4.29 -1.95 11.15
CA TYR A 43 4.36 -2.17 9.72
C TYR A 43 4.88 -0.90 9.05
N LEU A 44 5.73 -1.08 8.04
CA LEU A 44 6.29 -0.02 7.22
C LEU A 44 5.81 -0.21 5.79
N ALA A 45 5.30 0.86 5.19
CA ALA A 45 4.86 0.86 3.80
C ALA A 45 5.86 1.60 2.91
N ARG A 46 6.16 1.05 1.73
CA ARG A 46 7.07 1.65 0.74
C ARG A 46 6.50 1.54 -0.66
N SER A 47 6.50 2.64 -1.40
CA SER A 47 6.21 2.66 -2.85
C SER A 47 7.56 2.71 -3.58
N GLY A 48 8.01 1.56 -4.09
CA GLY A 48 9.38 1.41 -4.61
C GLY A 48 10.42 1.65 -3.50
N GLU A 49 11.30 2.64 -3.70
CA GLU A 49 12.31 3.06 -2.73
C GLU A 49 11.81 4.14 -1.76
N THR A 50 10.62 4.69 -1.98
CA THR A 50 10.09 5.79 -1.18
C THR A 50 9.24 5.27 -0.02
N PRO A 51 9.54 5.65 1.23
CA PRO A 51 8.66 5.34 2.36
C PRO A 51 7.35 6.11 2.24
N VAL A 52 6.23 5.42 2.47
CA VAL A 52 4.89 6.00 2.41
C VAL A 52 4.34 6.11 3.82
N GLY A 53 4.17 7.35 4.29
CA GLY A 53 3.73 7.62 5.65
C GLY A 53 4.80 7.31 6.71
N GLY A 54 4.41 6.55 7.73
CA GLY A 54 5.25 6.27 8.90
C GLY A 54 5.16 4.82 9.38
N LYS A 55 5.24 4.63 10.70
CA LYS A 55 5.03 3.33 11.34
C LYS A 55 3.54 3.10 11.53
N PHE A 56 3.04 1.98 11.04
CA PHE A 56 1.64 1.57 11.14
C PHE A 56 1.49 0.47 12.18
N HIS A 57 0.39 0.47 12.94
CA HIS A 57 0.16 -0.58 13.95
C HIS A 57 -0.41 -1.86 13.34
N THR A 58 -1.02 -1.76 12.15
CA THR A 58 -1.61 -2.89 11.43
C THR A 58 -1.17 -2.91 9.97
N ALA A 59 -1.24 -4.09 9.35
CA ALA A 59 -0.98 -4.23 7.92
C ALA A 59 -2.04 -3.48 7.10
N ASP A 60 -3.30 -3.45 7.55
CA ASP A 60 -4.38 -2.73 6.88
C ASP A 60 -4.11 -1.22 6.79
N ASP A 61 -3.64 -0.58 7.87
CA ASP A 61 -3.28 0.84 7.84
C ASP A 61 -2.14 1.13 6.84
N ALA A 62 -1.16 0.22 6.75
CA ALA A 62 -0.07 0.32 5.77
C ALA A 62 -0.56 0.12 4.33
N VAL A 63 -1.53 -0.79 4.10
CA VAL A 63 -2.20 -0.96 2.81
C VAL A 63 -2.96 0.31 2.44
N GLU A 64 -3.76 0.87 3.35
CA GLU A 64 -4.52 2.09 3.11
C GLU A 64 -3.62 3.27 2.75
N ALA A 65 -2.47 3.41 3.41
CA ALA A 65 -1.49 4.45 3.09
C ALA A 65 -0.93 4.31 1.66
N LEU A 66 -0.62 3.09 1.22
CA LEU A 66 -0.15 2.84 -0.16
C LEU A 66 -1.24 3.13 -1.20
N ILE A 67 -2.49 2.77 -0.92
CA ILE A 67 -3.62 3.09 -1.80
C ILE A 67 -3.80 4.61 -1.89
N ALA A 68 -3.74 5.31 -0.76
CA ALA A 68 -3.86 6.77 -0.72
C ALA A 68 -2.76 7.43 -1.55
N GLU A 69 -1.50 7.00 -1.37
CA GLU A 69 -0.35 7.50 -2.14
C GLU A 69 -0.49 7.23 -3.64
N TYR A 70 -0.91 6.03 -4.02
CA TYR A 70 -1.14 5.66 -5.41
C TYR A 70 -2.20 6.54 -6.07
N ASN A 71 -3.30 6.79 -5.36
CA ASN A 71 -4.38 7.64 -5.85
C ASN A 71 -3.97 9.12 -5.97
N LEU A 72 -3.18 9.63 -5.03
CA LEU A 72 -2.63 10.99 -5.08
C LEU A 72 -1.75 11.19 -6.33
N HIS A 73 -0.88 10.22 -6.64
CA HIS A 73 -0.01 10.30 -7.80
C HIS A 73 -0.75 10.14 -9.14
N ARG A 74 -1.78 9.28 -9.22
CA ARG A 74 -2.59 9.15 -10.45
C ARG A 74 -3.53 10.32 -10.71
N HIS A 75 -3.99 11.03 -9.69
CA HIS A 75 -4.93 12.13 -9.86
C HIS A 75 -4.26 13.45 -10.28
N ASN A 76 -2.93 13.52 -10.23
CA ASN A 76 -2.13 14.66 -10.70
C ASN A 76 -1.47 14.44 -12.08
N GLY A 77 -1.77 13.32 -12.75
CA GLY A 77 -1.25 12.97 -14.09
C GLY A 77 -2.22 13.26 -15.22
#